data_AF-A0A8J6Z1E7-F1
#
_entry.id   AF-A0A8J6Z1E7-F1
#
_cell.length_a   1.000
_cell.length_b   1.000
_cell.length_c   1.000
_cell.angle_alpha   90.00
_cell.angle_beta   90.00
_cell.angle_gamma   90.00
#
_symmetry.space_group_name_H-M   'P 1'
#
loop_
_entity.id
_entity.type
_entity.pdbx_description
1 polymer ?
#
loop_
_entity_poly.entity_id
_entity_poly.type
_entity_poly.pdbx_seq_one_letter_code
_entity_poly.pdbx_strand_id
1 'polypeptide(L)'
;MKKIAWITDSTCYAEKDWLEAHHIHVVPLSVIFGEESFKEGEQITTEEFYERMKRTKTLPKTSQPSIGDFISLYERLAAEYEQGIAIHLSSGIS
;
A
#
# COMPACT_ATOMS: atom_id res chain seq x y z
N MET A 1 19.92 19.97 -3.93
CA MET A 1 18.71 19.77 -3.10
C MET A 1 18.77 18.37 -2.53
N LYS A 2 18.38 18.17 -1.27
CA LYS A 2 18.35 16.82 -0.67
C LYS A 2 17.30 15.97 -1.39
N LYS A 3 17.64 14.73 -1.73
CA LYS A 3 16.70 13.81 -2.40
C LYS A 3 15.73 13.25 -1.34
N ILE A 4 14.45 13.58 -1.48
CA ILE A 4 13.36 13.16 -0.57
C ILE A 4 12.65 11.95 -1.18
N ALA A 5 12.50 10.87 -0.40
CA ALA A 5 11.62 9.77 -0.72
C ALA A 5 10.20 10.11 -0.26
N TRP A 6 9.24 10.09 -1.17
CA TRP A 6 7.82 10.22 -0.85
C TRP A 6 7.23 8.83 -0.66
N ILE A 7 6.67 8.58 0.51
CA ILE A 7 6.09 7.27 0.87
C ILE A 7 4.62 7.45 1.21
N THR A 8 3.81 6.49 0.80
CA THR A 8 2.42 6.34 1.26
C THR A 8 2.05 4.87 1.36
N ASP A 9 0.78 4.57 1.61
CA ASP A 9 0.23 3.23 1.61
C ASP A 9 -0.90 3.09 0.57
N SER A 10 -1.35 1.85 0.31
CA SER A 10 -2.32 1.57 -0.76
C SER A 10 -3.66 2.29 -0.60
N THR A 11 -3.97 2.84 0.58
CA THR A 11 -5.23 3.55 0.83
C THR A 11 -5.29 4.93 0.19
N CYS A 12 -4.19 5.42 -0.41
CA CYS A 12 -4.19 6.67 -1.17
C CYS A 12 -5.02 6.59 -2.46
N TYR A 13 -5.25 5.39 -3.00
CA TYR A 13 -5.95 5.14 -4.27
C TYR A 13 -5.47 6.03 -5.44
N ALA A 14 -4.19 6.38 -5.45
CA ALA A 14 -3.59 7.14 -6.54
C ALA A 14 -3.33 6.24 -7.76
N GLU A 15 -3.49 6.79 -8.95
CA GLU A 15 -3.22 6.09 -10.21
C GLU A 15 -1.75 5.67 -10.30
N LYS A 16 -1.52 4.45 -10.77
CA LYS A 16 -0.16 3.86 -10.85
C LYS A 16 0.80 4.72 -11.66
N ASP A 17 0.37 5.19 -12.83
CA ASP A 17 1.19 6.04 -13.71
C ASP A 17 1.58 7.36 -13.04
N TRP A 18 0.70 7.90 -12.19
CA TRP A 18 0.98 9.13 -11.44
C TRP A 18 2.01 8.88 -10.33
N LEU A 19 1.86 7.78 -9.58
CA LEU A 19 2.82 7.38 -8.56
C LEU A 19 4.22 7.16 -9.14
N GLU A 20 4.29 6.46 -10.28
CA GLU A 20 5.55 6.19 -11.00
C GLU A 20 6.19 7.48 -11.52
N ALA A 21 5.42 8.36 -12.16
CA ALA A 21 5.91 9.63 -12.69
C ALA A 21 6.46 10.57 -11.61
N HIS A 22 6.01 10.44 -10.36
CA HIS A 22 6.45 11.26 -9.23
C HIS A 22 7.40 10.53 -8.26
N HIS A 23 7.82 9.30 -8.60
CA HIS A 23 8.69 8.47 -7.76
C HIS A 23 8.16 8.27 -6.33
N ILE A 24 6.86 8.06 -6.19
CA ILE A 24 6.20 7.81 -4.90
C ILE A 24 6.20 6.32 -4.61
N HIS A 25 6.65 5.95 -3.41
CA HIS A 25 6.76 4.57 -2.97
C HIS A 25 5.52 4.20 -2.14
N VAL A 26 4.86 3.11 -2.51
CA VAL A 26 3.64 2.65 -1.83
C VAL A 26 3.93 1.38 -1.05
N VAL A 27 3.48 1.33 0.21
CA VAL A 27 3.45 0.11 1.01
C VAL A 27 2.04 -0.48 0.95
N PRO A 28 1.84 -1.69 0.39
CA PRO A 28 0.51 -2.25 0.23
C PRO A 28 -0.07 -2.76 1.55
N LEU A 29 -1.32 -2.40 1.83
CA LEU A 29 -2.14 -3.13 2.80
C LEU A 29 -2.54 -4.49 2.22
N SER A 30 -3.07 -5.36 3.06
CA SER A 30 -3.65 -6.63 2.63
C SER A 30 -5.17 -6.65 2.78
N VAL A 31 -5.85 -7.21 1.78
CA VAL A 31 -7.26 -7.58 1.82
C VAL A 31 -7.37 -9.08 2.02
N ILE A 32 -8.24 -9.47 2.95
CA ILE A 32 -8.43 -10.86 3.38
C ILE A 32 -9.85 -11.31 3.02
N PHE A 33 -9.94 -12.30 2.15
CA PHE A 33 -11.17 -13.00 1.79
C PHE A 33 -11.15 -14.42 2.36
N GLY A 34 -11.83 -14.65 3.48
CA GLY A 34 -11.78 -15.95 4.16
C GLY A 34 -10.38 -16.23 4.71
N GLU A 35 -9.70 -17.22 4.12
CA GLU A 35 -8.33 -17.61 4.47
C GLU A 35 -7.29 -17.05 3.48
N GLU A 36 -7.73 -16.44 2.38
CA GLU A 36 -6.85 -15.90 1.35
C GLU A 36 -6.53 -14.42 1.64
N SER A 37 -5.26 -14.04 1.50
CA SER A 37 -4.76 -12.68 1.71
C SER A 37 -4.09 -12.16 0.45
N PHE A 38 -4.39 -10.93 0.06
CA PHE A 38 -3.91 -10.28 -1.15
C PHE A 38 -3.36 -8.90 -0.83
N LYS A 39 -2.14 -8.58 -1.27
CA LYS A 39 -1.60 -7.22 -1.25
C LYS A 39 -2.35 -6.35 -2.25
N GLU A 40 -2.95 -5.25 -1.78
CA GLU A 40 -3.69 -4.31 -2.61
C GLU A 40 -2.79 -3.68 -3.68
N GLY A 41 -3.28 -3.58 -4.91
CA GLY A 41 -2.55 -2.98 -6.03
C GLY A 41 -1.41 -3.84 -6.59
N GLU A 42 -1.00 -4.89 -5.89
CA GLU A 42 0.02 -5.86 -6.35
C GLU A 42 -0.59 -7.20 -6.74
N GLN A 43 -1.45 -7.76 -5.89
CA GLN A 43 -2.04 -9.09 -6.03
C GLN A 43 -3.55 -9.06 -6.28
N ILE A 44 -4.19 -7.92 -6.04
CA ILE A 44 -5.60 -7.69 -6.33
C ILE A 44 -5.80 -6.25 -6.78
N THR A 45 -6.48 -6.03 -7.91
CA THR A 45 -6.86 -4.69 -8.35
C THR A 45 -8.11 -4.21 -7.63
N THR A 46 -8.37 -2.90 -7.69
CA THR A 46 -9.60 -2.31 -7.15
C THR A 46 -10.84 -2.91 -7.82
N GLU A 47 -10.80 -3.14 -9.14
CA GLU A 47 -11.89 -3.76 -9.90
C GLU A 47 -12.14 -5.20 -9.45
N GLU A 48 -11.07 -6.01 -9.32
CA GLU A 48 -11.15 -7.39 -8.87
C GLU A 48 -11.69 -7.49 -7.43
N PHE A 49 -11.26 -6.58 -6.55
CA PHE A 49 -11.78 -6.46 -5.20
C PHE A 49 -13.29 -6.26 -5.19
N TYR A 50 -13.81 -5.28 -5.95
CA TYR A 50 -15.24 -5.02 -6.00
C TYR A 50 -16.03 -6.17 -6.65
N GLU A 51 -15.50 -6.81 -7.69
CA GLU A 51 -16.13 -7.98 -8.29
C GLU A 51 -16.20 -9.17 -7.33
N ARG A 52 -15.14 -9.41 -6.56
CA ARG A 52 -15.11 -10.47 -5.55
C ARG A 52 -16.04 -10.15 -4.37
N MET A 53 -16.07 -8.90 -3.93
CA MET A 53 -16.96 -8.42 -2.86
C MET A 53 -18.44 -8.69 -3.18
N LYS A 54 -18.88 -8.44 -4.43
CA LYS A 54 -20.27 -8.71 -4.87
C LYS A 54 -20.67 -10.18 -4.77
N ARG A 55 -19.71 -11.11 -4.86
CA ARG A 55 -19.95 -12.56 -4.90
C ARG A 55 -19.79 -13.24 -3.55
N THR A 56 -19.15 -12.56 -2.61
CA THR A 56 -18.77 -13.11 -1.31
C THR A 56 -19.89 -12.87 -0.29
N LYS A 57 -20.17 -13.89 0.54
CA LYS A 57 -21.21 -13.81 1.59
C LYS A 57 -20.74 -13.11 2.86
N THR A 58 -19.44 -13.12 3.12
CA THR A 58 -18.82 -12.60 4.35
C THR A 58 -17.96 -11.40 4.00
N LEU A 59 -18.16 -10.26 4.65
CA LEU A 59 -17.36 -9.07 4.36
C LEU A 59 -15.85 -9.37 4.47
N PRO A 60 -15.04 -8.90 3.51
CA PRO A 60 -13.60 -9.01 3.60
C PRO A 60 -13.09 -8.24 4.80
N LYS A 61 -11.93 -8.65 5.30
CA LYS A 61 -11.17 -7.92 6.31
C LYS A 61 -9.98 -7.24 5.66
N THR A 62 -9.42 -6.26 6.35
CA THR A 62 -8.14 -5.67 5.98
C THR A 62 -7.13 -5.92 7.09
N SER A 63 -5.85 -5.87 6.74
CA SER A 63 -4.78 -5.70 7.70
C SER A 63 -3.85 -4.59 7.24
N GLN A 64 -3.27 -3.89 8.22
CA GLN A 64 -2.14 -2.99 7.98
C GLN A 64 -0.98 -3.74 7.29
N PRO A 65 -0.07 -3.02 6.62
CA PRO A 65 1.12 -3.64 6.08
C PRO A 65 1.96 -4.24 7.20
N SER A 66 2.71 -5.30 6.89
CA SER A 66 3.57 -5.90 7.90
C SER A 66 4.74 -4.96 8.23
N ILE A 67 5.23 -5.03 9.46
CA ILE A 67 6.45 -4.29 9.85
C ILE A 67 7.63 -4.66 8.94
N GLY A 68 7.69 -5.91 8.47
CA GLY A 68 8.71 -6.36 7.52
C GLY A 68 8.66 -5.62 6.19
N ASP A 69 7.47 -5.38 5.64
CA ASP A 69 7.30 -4.63 4.39
C ASP A 69 7.84 -3.19 4.52
N PHE A 70 7.54 -2.54 5.65
CA PHE A 70 8.08 -1.20 5.96
C PHE A 70 9.61 -1.21 6.08
N ILE A 71 10.17 -2.16 6.84
CA ILE A 71 11.63 -2.26 7.03
C ILE A 71 12.31 -2.45 5.68
N SER A 72 11.88 -3.42 4.87
CA SER A 72 12.47 -3.69 3.57
C SER A 72 12.39 -2.49 2.62
N LEU A 73 11.26 -1.76 2.61
CA LEU A 73 11.14 -0.54 1.82
C LEU A 73 12.13 0.53 2.31
N TYR A 74 12.15 0.80 3.61
CA TYR A 74 12.96 1.88 4.18
C TYR A 74 14.46 1.60 4.08
N GLU A 75 14.90 0.36 4.23
CA GLU A 75 16.31 -0.01 3.99
C GLU A 75 16.72 0.25 2.54
N ARG A 76 15.86 -0.09 1.57
CA ARG A 76 16.11 0.21 0.15
C ARG A 76 16.17 1.71 -0.10
N LEU A 77 15.21 2.47 0.44
CA LEU A 77 15.15 3.92 0.25
C LEU A 77 16.30 4.66 0.94
N ALA A 78 16.75 4.19 2.10
CA ALA A 78 17.87 4.78 2.83
C ALA A 78 19.20 4.70 2.06
N ALA A 79 19.34 3.74 1.14
CA ALA A 79 20.51 3.66 0.26
C ALA A 79 20.48 4.70 -0.88
N GLU A 80 19.30 5.23 -1.22
CA GLU A 80 19.07 6.06 -2.41
C GLU A 80 18.66 7.50 -2.11
N TYR A 81 18.19 7.79 -0.89
CA TYR A 81 17.57 9.05 -0.48
C TYR A 81 18.15 9.56 0.84
N GLU A 82 18.17 10.88 1.04
CA GLU A 82 18.69 11.50 2.26
C GLU A 82 17.61 11.68 3.34
N GLN A 83 16.34 11.74 2.94
CA GLN A 83 15.20 12.01 3.79
C GLN A 83 13.97 11.26 3.26
N GLY A 84 13.05 10.89 4.15
CA GLY A 84 11.77 10.31 3.81
C GLY A 84 10.62 11.13 4.39
N ILE A 85 9.57 11.33 3.61
CA ILE A 85 8.29 11.86 4.09
C ILE A 85 7.23 10.80 3.79
N ALA A 86 6.63 10.27 4.85
CA ALA A 86 5.62 9.24 4.77
C ALA A 86 4.24 9.82 5.16
N ILE A 87 3.28 9.71 4.25
CA ILE A 87 1.90 10.14 4.44
C ILE A 87 1.04 8.90 4.43
N HIS A 88 0.52 8.53 5.60
CA HIS A 88 -0.25 7.33 5.80
C HIS A 88 -1.72 7.62 6.09
N LEU A 89 -2.51 6.55 6.00
CA LEU A 89 -3.87 6.50 6.51
C LEU A 89 -3.95 7.06 7.94
N SER A 90 -5.08 7.67 8.28
CA SER A 90 -5.34 8.20 9.61
C SER A 90 -5.15 7.15 10.71
N SER A 91 -4.47 7.54 11.79
CA SER A 91 -4.29 6.70 12.99
C SER A 91 -5.59 6.32 13.71
N GLY A 92 -6.72 6.94 13.36
CA GLY A 92 -8.02 6.58 13.91
C GLY A 92 -8.65 5.33 13.26
N ILE A 93 -8.08 4.85 12.15
CA ILE A 93 -8.62 3.74 11.36
C ILE A 93 -7.58 2.69 10.97
N SER A 94 -6.28 2.93 11.26
CA SER A 94 -5.21 1.93 11.21
C SER A 94 -4.03 2.30 12.10
#